data_AF-A0A7C0VKT9-F1
#
_entry.id   AF-A0A7C0VKT9-F1
#
_cell.length_a   1.000
_cell.length_b   1.000
_cell.length_c   1.000
_cell.angle_alpha   90.00
_cell.angle_beta   90.00
_cell.angle_gamma   90.00
#
_symmetry.space_group_name_H-M   'P 1'
#
loop_
_entity.id
_entity.type
_entity.pdbx_description
1 polymer ?
#
loop_
_entity_poly.entity_id
_entity_poly.type
_entity_poly.pdbx_seq_one_letter_code
_entity_poly.pdbx_strand_id
1 'polypeptide(L)'
;MIIPVVLVLVAFALYYLVISRPLMKIWFPATPAGHPRRVALQRLAGVFFFGILPQAWLLAAKHFIPQTTGTGPISWTRTLPALLLLCPVMFLAGYLSARQSGNRKEYPQIRINEWNGPLFLFNALSWAAYLLAYEFLFRGYLLFSLYEAGGYWPAVGINVGLYALVHLPKGWKETAGA
;
A
#
# COMPACT_ATOMS: atom_id res chain seq x y z
N MET A 1 -1.57 -8.45 19.91
CA MET A 1 -1.77 -7.01 19.57
C MET A 1 -0.48 -6.26 19.25
N ILE A 2 0.57 -6.31 20.07
CA ILE A 2 1.74 -5.40 19.92
C ILE A 2 2.59 -5.73 18.69
N ILE A 3 2.90 -7.02 18.46
CA ILE A 3 3.76 -7.48 17.36
C ILE A 3 3.30 -6.96 15.97
N PRO A 4 2.03 -7.12 15.54
CA PRO A 4 1.61 -6.68 14.21
C PRO A 4 1.70 -5.16 14.03
N VAL A 5 1.41 -4.38 15.09
CA VAL A 5 1.55 -2.92 15.08
C VAL A 5 3.02 -2.53 14.93
N VAL A 6 3.91 -3.13 15.72
CA VAL A 6 5.35 -2.88 15.64
C VAL A 6 5.90 -3.23 14.26
N LEU A 7 5.49 -4.36 13.69
CA LEU A 7 5.93 -4.77 12.36
C LEU A 7 5.52 -3.76 11.29
N VAL A 8 4.27 -3.28 11.33
CA VAL A 8 3.78 -2.24 10.41
C VAL A 8 4.59 -0.96 10.56
N LEU A 9 4.79 -0.48 11.79
CA LEU A 9 5.55 0.74 12.05
C LEU A 9 7.00 0.62 11.58
N VAL A 10 7.66 -0.52 11.84
CA VAL A 10 9.03 -0.79 11.39
C VAL A 10 9.09 -0.86 9.87
N ALA A 11 8.18 -1.59 9.22
CA ALA A 11 8.10 -1.69 7.77
C ALA A 11 7.96 -0.30 7.13
N PHE A 12 7.08 0.55 7.66
CA PHE A 12 6.92 1.93 7.19
C PHE A 12 8.13 2.80 7.44
N ALA A 13 8.73 2.72 8.64
CA ALA A 13 9.93 3.49 8.96
C ALA A 13 11.08 3.13 8.00
N LEU A 14 11.32 1.84 7.76
CA LEU A 14 12.34 1.36 6.83
C LEU A 14 12.03 1.76 5.38
N TYR A 15 10.77 1.62 4.95
CA TYR A 15 10.33 2.09 3.64
C TYR A 15 10.62 3.58 3.46
N TYR A 16 10.17 4.43 4.40
CA TYR A 16 10.38 5.88 4.34
C TYR A 16 11.84 6.28 4.41
N LEU A 17 12.67 5.53 5.15
CA LEU A 17 14.11 5.70 5.15
C LEU A 17 14.66 5.47 3.73
N VAL A 18 14.35 4.32 3.13
CA VAL A 18 14.83 3.95 1.77
C VAL A 18 14.39 4.98 0.72
N ILE A 19 13.14 5.44 0.77
CA ILE A 19 12.63 6.42 -0.20
C ILE A 19 12.93 7.89 0.19
N SER A 20 13.69 8.10 1.26
CA SER A 20 14.02 9.44 1.76
C SER A 20 14.84 10.24 0.74
N ARG A 21 14.68 11.56 0.76
CA ARG A 21 15.40 12.46 -0.16
C ARG A 21 16.93 12.29 -0.11
N PRO A 22 17.58 12.12 1.07
CA PRO A 22 19.02 11.91 1.12
C PRO A 22 19.47 10.63 0.43
N LEU A 23 18.88 9.47 0.77
CA LEU A 23 19.27 8.19 0.16
C LEU A 23 18.98 8.16 -1.34
N MET A 24 17.84 8.71 -1.75
CA MET A 24 17.49 8.82 -3.16
C MET A 24 18.44 9.72 -3.95
N LYS A 25 19.07 10.73 -3.34
CA LYS A 25 20.10 11.56 -4.01
C LYS A 25 21.41 10.81 -4.20
N ILE A 26 21.75 9.90 -3.28
CA ILE A 26 22.97 9.07 -3.36
C ILE A 26 22.81 8.02 -4.47
N TRP A 27 21.69 7.31 -4.51
CA TRP A 27 21.47 6.25 -5.51
C TRP A 27 21.12 6.77 -6.90
N PHE A 28 20.51 7.95 -6.98
CA PHE A 28 20.09 8.56 -8.24
C PHE A 28 20.49 10.05 -8.30
N PRO A 29 21.80 10.34 -8.40
CA PRO A 29 22.28 11.72 -8.56
C PRO A 29 21.70 12.33 -9.84
N ALA A 30 21.32 13.61 -9.78
CA ALA A 30 20.73 14.37 -10.89
C ALA A 30 19.47 13.79 -11.56
N THR A 31 18.85 12.76 -10.99
CA THR A 31 17.65 12.14 -11.57
C THR A 31 16.37 12.79 -11.01
N PRO A 32 15.45 13.30 -11.85
CA PRO A 32 14.19 13.88 -11.38
C PRO A 32 13.34 12.89 -10.59
N ALA A 33 12.53 13.38 -9.65
CA ALA A 33 11.65 12.54 -8.82
C ALA A 33 10.70 11.67 -9.65
N GLY A 34 10.16 12.21 -10.75
CA GLY A 34 9.26 11.49 -11.64
C GLY A 34 9.93 10.57 -12.67
N HIS A 35 11.25 10.37 -12.59
CA HIS A 35 11.94 9.47 -13.50
C HIS A 35 11.53 8.00 -13.24
N PRO A 36 11.27 7.18 -14.28
CA PRO A 36 10.79 5.81 -14.13
C PRO A 36 11.57 4.96 -13.13
N ARG A 37 12.91 5.05 -13.14
CA ARG A 37 13.78 4.27 -12.23
C ARG A 37 13.59 4.62 -10.75
N ARG A 38 13.37 5.90 -10.43
CA ARG A 38 13.14 6.33 -9.04
C ARG A 38 11.79 5.85 -8.54
N VAL A 39 10.76 5.99 -9.37
CA VAL A 39 9.40 5.51 -9.06
C VAL A 39 9.38 3.97 -8.95
N ALA A 40 10.11 3.28 -9.81
CA ALA A 40 10.30 1.83 -9.74
C ALA A 40 10.89 1.40 -8.39
N LEU A 41 11.97 2.06 -7.94
CA LEU A 41 12.57 1.76 -6.63
C LEU A 41 11.57 1.98 -5.50
N GLN A 42 10.83 3.10 -5.52
CA GLN A 42 9.80 3.35 -4.50
C GLN A 42 8.78 2.22 -4.44
N ARG A 43 8.24 1.79 -5.59
CA ARG A 43 7.24 0.71 -5.63
C ARG A 43 7.81 -0.63 -5.21
N LEU A 44 9.00 -0.99 -5.70
CA LEU A 44 9.66 -2.25 -5.35
C LEU A 44 10.07 -2.28 -3.86
N ALA A 45 10.51 -1.16 -3.31
CA ALA A 45 10.74 -1.02 -1.88
C ALA A 45 9.45 -1.25 -1.09
N GLY A 46 8.32 -0.67 -1.54
CA GLY A 46 7.01 -0.93 -0.93
C GLY A 46 6.60 -2.40 -1.00
N VAL A 47 6.77 -3.06 -2.16
CA VAL A 47 6.54 -4.51 -2.31
C VAL A 47 7.37 -5.30 -1.30
N PHE A 48 8.63 -4.94 -1.15
CA PHE A 48 9.53 -5.61 -0.22
C PHE A 48 9.12 -5.39 1.24
N PHE A 49 8.99 -4.14 1.68
CA PHE A 49 8.73 -3.83 3.09
C PHE A 49 7.30 -4.12 3.53
N PHE A 50 6.31 -4.01 2.63
CA PHE A 50 4.90 -4.22 2.98
C PHE A 50 4.43 -5.65 2.67
N GLY A 51 5.05 -6.34 1.72
CA GLY A 51 4.67 -7.70 1.33
C GLY A 51 5.67 -8.74 1.81
N ILE A 52 6.88 -8.70 1.23
CA ILE A 52 7.87 -9.77 1.39
C ILE A 52 8.35 -9.88 2.84
N LEU A 53 8.75 -8.77 3.46
CA LEU A 53 9.28 -8.77 4.82
C LEU A 53 8.23 -9.25 5.85
N PRO A 54 6.97 -8.76 5.84
CA PRO A 54 5.94 -9.27 6.74
C PRO A 54 5.58 -10.73 6.47
N GLN A 55 5.52 -11.16 5.20
CA GLN A 55 5.27 -12.56 4.85
C GLN A 55 6.40 -13.48 5.33
N ALA A 56 7.66 -13.08 5.16
CA ALA A 56 8.81 -13.84 5.64
C ALA A 56 8.80 -13.98 7.16
N TRP A 57 8.47 -12.89 7.88
CA TRP A 57 8.28 -12.92 9.33
C TRP A 57 7.19 -13.92 9.75
N LEU A 58 6.04 -13.89 9.07
CA LEU A 58 4.93 -14.81 9.35
C LEU A 58 5.32 -16.29 9.19
N LEU A 59 6.01 -16.62 8.11
CA LEU A 59 6.49 -17.97 7.83
C LEU A 59 7.52 -18.43 8.87
N ALA A 60 8.45 -17.56 9.24
CA ALA A 60 9.51 -17.86 10.21
C ALA A 60 8.94 -18.04 11.64
N ALA A 61 7.99 -17.19 12.03
CA ALA A 61 7.43 -17.18 13.36
C ALA A 61 6.45 -18.34 13.62
N LYS A 62 6.04 -19.09 12.59
CA LYS A 62 4.98 -20.12 12.63
C LYS A 62 3.68 -19.66 13.30
N HIS A 63 3.52 -18.35 13.45
CA HIS A 63 2.55 -17.78 14.39
C HIS A 63 1.17 -17.56 13.78
N PHE A 64 0.92 -17.94 12.51
CA PHE A 64 -0.29 -17.51 11.83
C PHE A 64 -0.74 -18.50 10.74
N ILE A 65 -1.99 -18.98 10.84
CA ILE A 65 -2.62 -19.93 9.90
C ILE A 65 -3.26 -19.14 8.75
N PRO A 66 -3.27 -19.61 7.49
CA PRO A 66 -3.89 -18.90 6.36
C PRO A 66 -5.34 -18.43 6.57
N GLN A 67 -6.11 -19.11 7.42
CA GLN A 67 -7.48 -18.71 7.77
C GLN A 67 -7.55 -17.40 8.57
N THR A 68 -6.48 -17.12 9.32
CA THR A 68 -6.34 -15.97 10.20
C THR A 68 -5.83 -14.73 9.45
N THR A 69 -5.25 -14.84 8.25
CA THR A 69 -4.80 -13.70 7.43
C THR A 69 -5.83 -13.22 6.38
N GLY A 70 -7.04 -13.75 6.42
CA GLY A 70 -8.04 -13.51 5.37
C GLY A 70 -7.73 -14.22 4.03
N THR A 71 -6.77 -15.14 4.01
CA THR A 71 -6.43 -15.95 2.83
C THR A 71 -7.23 -17.26 2.72
N GLY A 72 -8.37 -17.33 3.41
CA GLY A 72 -9.32 -18.43 3.30
C GLY A 72 -9.99 -18.50 1.91
N PRO A 73 -10.74 -19.58 1.64
CA PRO A 73 -11.43 -19.76 0.37
C PRO A 73 -12.40 -18.59 0.08
N ILE A 74 -12.38 -18.11 -1.16
CA ILE A 74 -13.21 -16.98 -1.60
C ILE A 74 -14.68 -17.40 -1.62
N SER A 75 -15.51 -16.69 -0.86
CA SER A 75 -16.96 -16.80 -0.95
C SER A 75 -17.47 -15.93 -2.10
N TRP A 76 -17.65 -16.51 -3.28
CA TRP A 76 -18.10 -15.78 -4.47
C TRP A 76 -19.48 -15.13 -4.31
N THR A 77 -20.37 -15.73 -3.51
CA THR A 77 -21.70 -15.20 -3.21
C THR A 77 -21.65 -13.89 -2.42
N ARG A 78 -20.60 -13.64 -1.63
CA ARG A 78 -20.37 -12.37 -0.93
C ARG A 78 -19.45 -11.43 -1.71
N THR A 79 -18.43 -12.00 -2.35
CA THR A 79 -17.38 -11.25 -3.04
C THR A 79 -17.90 -10.59 -4.31
N LEU A 80 -18.68 -11.30 -5.13
CA LEU A 80 -19.15 -10.77 -6.41
C LEU A 80 -20.09 -9.56 -6.24
N PRO A 81 -21.12 -9.59 -5.36
CA PRO A 81 -21.93 -8.40 -5.09
C PRO A 81 -21.12 -7.23 -4.55
N ALA A 82 -20.15 -7.48 -3.66
CA ALA A 82 -19.28 -6.45 -3.12
C ALA A 82 -18.42 -5.79 -4.22
N LEU A 83 -17.86 -6.58 -5.14
CA LEU A 83 -17.12 -6.06 -6.29
C LEU A 83 -18.02 -5.24 -7.22
N LEU A 84 -19.20 -5.76 -7.56
CA LEU A 84 -20.14 -5.07 -8.45
C LEU A 84 -20.64 -3.74 -7.88
N LEU A 85 -20.72 -3.63 -6.54
CA LEU A 85 -21.10 -2.40 -5.87
C LEU A 85 -19.90 -1.44 -5.70
N LEU A 86 -18.78 -1.92 -5.15
CA LEU A 86 -17.68 -1.05 -4.74
C LEU A 86 -16.80 -0.62 -5.92
N CYS A 87 -16.60 -1.46 -6.93
CA CYS A 87 -15.76 -1.08 -8.08
C CYS A 87 -16.27 0.16 -8.81
N PRO A 88 -17.57 0.29 -9.17
CA PRO A 88 -18.09 1.51 -9.79
C PRO A 88 -17.95 2.75 -8.89
N VAL A 89 -18.21 2.61 -7.58
CA VAL A 89 -18.07 3.72 -6.62
C VAL A 89 -16.62 4.18 -6.53
N MET A 90 -15.67 3.24 -6.38
CA MET A 90 -14.24 3.53 -6.34
C MET A 90 -13.74 4.13 -7.66
N PHE A 91 -14.22 3.63 -8.79
CA PHE A 91 -13.91 4.18 -10.11
C PHE A 91 -14.40 5.62 -10.23
N LEU A 92 -15.66 5.91 -9.85
CA LEU A 92 -16.22 7.26 -9.90
C LEU A 92 -15.46 8.20 -8.96
N ALA A 93 -15.21 7.79 -7.72
CA ALA A 93 -14.44 8.57 -6.76
C ALA A 93 -13.03 8.86 -7.27
N GLY A 94 -12.37 7.86 -7.86
CA GLY A 94 -11.06 8.01 -8.50
C GLY A 94 -11.09 8.96 -9.69
N TYR A 95 -12.09 8.84 -10.57
CA TYR A 95 -12.28 9.70 -11.74
C TYR A 95 -12.48 11.17 -11.35
N LEU A 96 -13.33 11.43 -10.35
CA LEU A 96 -13.55 12.78 -9.83
C LEU A 96 -12.28 13.32 -9.15
N SER A 97 -11.56 12.48 -8.39
CA SER A 97 -10.32 12.87 -7.71
C SER A 97 -9.18 13.16 -8.69
N ALA A 98 -9.09 12.44 -9.82
CA ALA A 98 -8.10 12.70 -10.88
C ALA A 98 -8.20 14.12 -11.46
N ARG A 99 -9.38 14.73 -11.39
CA ARG A 99 -9.64 16.10 -11.88
C ARG A 99 -9.26 17.18 -10.88
N GLN A 100 -8.85 16.83 -9.66
CA GLN A 100 -8.44 17.80 -8.66
C GLN A 100 -6.99 18.24 -8.87
N SER A 101 -6.72 19.54 -8.71
CA SER A 101 -5.38 20.12 -8.90
C SER A 101 -4.34 19.54 -7.93
N GLY A 102 -4.76 19.17 -6.72
CA GLY A 102 -3.90 18.47 -5.75
C GLY A 102 -3.45 17.12 -6.28
N ASN A 103 -4.37 16.31 -6.82
CA ASN A 103 -4.05 14.97 -7.32
C ASN A 103 -3.15 15.02 -8.56
N ARG A 104 -3.38 15.97 -9.47
CA ARG A 104 -2.51 16.20 -10.65
C ARG A 104 -1.08 16.63 -10.31
N LYS A 105 -0.85 17.17 -9.10
CA LYS A 105 0.50 17.52 -8.64
C LYS A 105 1.30 16.31 -8.21
N GLU A 106 0.67 15.19 -7.90
CA GLU A 106 1.35 13.96 -7.49
C GLU A 106 1.30 12.88 -8.58
N TYR A 107 0.19 12.81 -9.32
CA TYR A 107 -0.06 11.78 -10.32
C TYR A 107 -0.19 12.35 -11.75
N PRO A 108 0.33 11.66 -12.78
CA PRO A 108 1.09 10.41 -12.70
C PRO A 108 2.46 10.59 -12.04
N GLN A 109 2.89 9.57 -11.26
CA GLN A 109 4.18 9.60 -10.58
C GLN A 109 5.35 9.56 -11.57
N ILE A 110 5.23 8.75 -12.63
CA ILE A 110 6.18 8.76 -13.73
C ILE A 110 5.84 9.95 -14.64
N ARG A 111 6.82 10.85 -14.82
CA ARG A 111 6.67 12.09 -15.59
C ARG A 111 7.62 12.09 -16.77
N ILE A 112 7.14 11.52 -17.86
CA ILE A 112 7.81 11.48 -19.15
C ILE A 112 6.83 11.86 -20.25
N ASN A 113 7.34 12.34 -21.38
CA ASN A 113 6.51 12.77 -22.51
C ASN A 113 6.07 11.59 -23.39
N GLU A 114 6.93 10.58 -23.53
CA GLU A 114 6.71 9.45 -24.43
C GLU A 114 6.59 8.14 -23.65
N TRP A 115 5.47 7.44 -23.84
CA TRP A 115 5.22 6.14 -23.23
C TRP A 115 5.34 5.05 -24.29
N ASN A 116 6.14 4.03 -23.99
CA ASN A 116 6.18 2.80 -24.78
C ASN A 116 5.42 1.67 -24.05
N GLY A 117 5.02 0.65 -24.80
CA GLY A 117 4.28 -0.50 -24.28
C GLY A 117 4.94 -1.18 -23.07
N PRO A 118 6.25 -1.50 -23.10
CA PRO A 118 6.96 -2.10 -21.98
C PRO A 118 6.89 -1.26 -20.69
N LEU A 119 7.09 0.06 -20.80
CA LEU A 119 7.03 0.93 -19.64
C LEU A 119 5.61 1.07 -19.08
N PHE A 120 4.60 1.11 -19.96
CA PHE A 120 3.20 1.11 -19.54
C PHE A 120 2.87 -0.17 -18.75
N LEU A 121 3.23 -1.33 -19.29
CA LEU A 121 3.02 -2.62 -18.63
C LEU A 121 3.77 -2.69 -17.29
N PHE A 122 5.03 -2.26 -17.26
CA PHE A 122 5.81 -2.18 -16.02
C PHE A 122 5.14 -1.25 -14.99
N ASN A 123 4.66 -0.08 -15.42
CA ASN A 123 3.98 0.86 -14.54
C ASN A 123 2.70 0.24 -13.94
N ALA A 124 1.91 -0.47 -14.74
CA ALA A 124 0.70 -1.16 -14.28
C ALA A 124 1.04 -2.28 -13.29
N LEU A 125 1.97 -3.18 -13.64
CA LEU A 125 2.36 -4.32 -12.79
C LEU A 125 3.02 -3.87 -11.49
N SER A 126 3.90 -2.87 -11.53
CA SER A 126 4.54 -2.34 -10.32
C SER A 126 3.54 -1.67 -9.38
N TRP A 127 2.51 -1.00 -9.91
CA TRP A 127 1.41 -0.48 -9.10
C TRP A 127 0.58 -1.59 -8.48
N ALA A 128 0.17 -2.57 -9.29
CA ALA A 128 -0.62 -3.70 -8.80
C ALA A 128 0.12 -4.47 -7.70
N ALA A 129 1.41 -4.75 -7.89
CA ALA A 129 2.25 -5.42 -6.90
C ALA A 129 2.39 -4.58 -5.61
N TYR A 130 2.66 -3.27 -5.74
CA TYR A 130 2.74 -2.37 -4.59
C TYR A 130 1.42 -2.33 -3.81
N LEU A 131 0.29 -2.18 -4.50
CA LEU A 131 -1.02 -2.16 -3.87
C LEU A 131 -1.35 -3.50 -3.22
N LEU A 132 -1.04 -4.62 -3.87
CA LEU A 132 -1.23 -5.94 -3.29
C LEU A 132 -0.43 -6.12 -2.00
N ALA A 133 0.85 -5.73 -1.99
CA ALA A 133 1.69 -5.78 -0.79
C ALA A 133 1.17 -4.87 0.32
N TYR A 134 0.72 -3.67 -0.04
CA TYR A 134 0.15 -2.70 0.88
C TYR A 134 -1.18 -3.19 1.50
N GLU A 135 -2.08 -3.75 0.68
CA GLU A 135 -3.33 -4.37 1.10
C GLU A 135 -3.10 -5.61 1.96
N PHE A 136 -2.13 -6.44 1.59
CA PHE A 136 -1.70 -7.58 2.41
C PHE A 136 -1.28 -7.14 3.80
N LEU A 137 -0.46 -6.07 3.93
CA LEU A 137 -0.02 -5.58 5.23
C LEU A 137 -1.19 -5.08 6.10
N PHE A 138 -2.05 -4.22 5.55
CA PHE A 138 -3.11 -3.59 6.33
C PHE A 138 -4.34 -4.48 6.50
N ARG A 139 -4.92 -4.96 5.41
CA ARG A 139 -6.20 -5.68 5.42
C ARG A 139 -6.06 -7.19 5.57
N GLY A 140 -4.88 -7.74 5.27
CA GLY A 140 -4.55 -9.14 5.55
C GLY A 140 -3.93 -9.34 6.92
N TYR A 141 -2.69 -8.90 7.10
CA TYR A 141 -1.94 -9.18 8.33
C TYR A 141 -2.42 -8.37 9.53
N LEU A 142 -2.37 -7.03 9.45
CA LEU A 142 -2.65 -6.16 10.60
C LEU A 142 -4.09 -6.28 11.07
N LEU A 143 -5.07 -6.13 10.18
CA LEU A 143 -6.50 -6.13 10.53
C LEU A 143 -6.89 -7.43 11.23
N PHE A 144 -6.56 -8.58 10.64
CA PHE A 144 -6.97 -9.84 11.24
C PHE A 144 -6.16 -10.17 12.50
N SER A 145 -4.87 -9.83 12.57
CA SER A 145 -4.10 -9.99 13.81
C SER A 145 -4.68 -9.19 14.98
N LEU A 146 -5.24 -8.01 14.70
CA LEU A 146 -5.93 -7.22 15.70
C LEU A 146 -7.32 -7.78 16.02
N TYR A 147 -8.02 -8.29 15.01
CA TYR A 147 -9.34 -8.90 15.18
C TYR A 147 -9.28 -10.09 16.12
N GLU A 148 -8.29 -10.98 15.94
CA GLU A 148 -8.11 -12.13 16.82
C GLU A 148 -7.75 -11.74 18.25
N ALA A 149 -6.98 -10.65 18.41
CA ALA A 149 -6.46 -10.28 19.70
C ALA A 149 -7.37 -9.34 20.50
N GLY A 150 -8.26 -8.59 19.85
CA GLY A 150 -9.11 -7.58 20.48
C GLY A 150 -10.55 -7.50 19.96
N GLY A 151 -10.93 -8.36 19.02
CA GLY A 151 -12.24 -8.33 18.39
C GLY A 151 -12.41 -7.19 17.37
N TYR A 152 -13.65 -7.04 16.89
CA TYR A 152 -13.97 -6.19 15.75
C TYR A 152 -13.62 -4.70 15.94
N TRP A 153 -14.14 -4.07 16.99
CA TRP A 153 -14.02 -2.61 17.15
C TRP A 153 -12.58 -2.13 17.35
N PRO A 154 -11.76 -2.74 18.23
CA PRO A 154 -10.36 -2.36 18.36
C PRO A 154 -9.57 -2.60 17.08
N ALA A 155 -9.86 -3.69 16.35
CA ALA A 155 -9.20 -4.00 15.11
C ALA A 155 -9.45 -2.93 14.04
N VAL A 156 -10.70 -2.55 13.82
CA VAL A 156 -11.06 -1.51 12.86
C VAL A 156 -10.46 -0.17 13.28
N GLY A 157 -10.61 0.24 14.54
CA GLY A 157 -10.11 1.53 15.02
C GLY A 157 -8.59 1.69 14.87
N ILE A 158 -7.83 0.68 15.30
CA ILE A 158 -6.36 0.71 15.19
C ILE A 158 -5.92 0.60 13.73
N ASN A 159 -6.55 -0.25 12.92
CA ASN A 159 -6.19 -0.41 11.51
C ASN A 159 -6.40 0.89 10.72
N VAL A 160 -7.58 1.52 10.86
CA VAL A 160 -7.91 2.80 10.22
C VAL A 160 -6.98 3.90 10.73
N GLY A 161 -6.74 3.97 12.04
CA GLY A 161 -5.83 4.96 12.62
C GLY A 161 -4.41 4.86 12.05
N LEU A 162 -3.84 3.65 11.99
CA LEU A 162 -2.51 3.44 11.41
C LEU A 162 -2.49 3.69 9.89
N TYR A 163 -3.55 3.29 9.18
CA TYR A 163 -3.69 3.53 7.75
C TYR A 163 -3.75 5.04 7.41
N ALA A 164 -4.46 5.83 8.21
CA ALA A 164 -4.48 7.27 8.09
C ALA A 164 -3.10 7.87 8.41
N LEU A 165 -2.46 7.45 9.50
CA LEU A 165 -1.16 7.98 9.93
C LEU A 165 -0.05 7.81 8.90
N VAL A 166 -0.03 6.71 8.14
CA VAL A 166 0.98 6.52 7.07
C VAL A 166 0.78 7.49 5.90
N HIS A 167 -0.37 8.14 5.77
CA HIS A 167 -0.62 9.19 4.79
C HIS A 167 -0.26 10.58 5.31
N LEU A 168 0.11 10.74 6.58
CA LEU A 168 0.48 12.04 7.16
C LEU A 168 1.59 12.77 6.39
N PRO A 169 2.66 12.11 5.90
CA PRO A 169 3.70 12.79 5.12
C PRO A 169 3.21 13.34 3.77
N LYS A 170 2.09 12.84 3.24
CA LYS A 170 1.47 13.32 1.99
C LYS A 170 0.47 14.45 2.22
N GLY A 171 0.20 14.79 3.48
CA GLY A 171 -0.60 15.93 3.89
C GLY A 171 -2.02 15.57 4.33
N TRP A 172 -2.65 16.52 5.03
CA TRP A 172 -3.90 16.32 5.75
C TRP A 172 -5.06 15.77 4.91
N LYS A 173 -5.20 16.21 3.66
CA LYS A 173 -6.28 15.76 2.77
C LYS A 173 -6.20 14.27 2.48
N GLU A 174 -4.98 13.75 2.27
CA GLU A 174 -4.78 12.31 2.07
C GLU A 174 -4.90 11.56 3.38
N THR A 175 -4.48 12.15 4.51
CA THR A 175 -4.62 11.55 5.85
C THR A 175 -6.08 11.36 6.26
N ALA A 176 -6.93 12.36 6.02
CA ALA A 176 -8.35 12.32 6.42
C ALA A 176 -9.22 11.50 5.46
N GLY A 177 -8.79 11.34 4.20
CA GLY A 177 -9.49 10.53 3.19
C GLY A 177 -9.06 9.07 3.15
N ALA A 178 -8.01 8.71 3.88
CA ALA A 178 -7.48 7.35 4.02
C ALA A 178 -8.31 6.54 5.04
#